data_AF-A0A840Q8G1-F1
#
_entry.id   AF-A0A840Q8G1-F1
#
_cell.length_a   1.000
_cell.length_b   1.000
_cell.length_c   1.000
_cell.angle_alpha   90.00
_cell.angle_beta   90.00
_cell.angle_gamma   90.00
#
_symmetry.space_group_name_H-M   'P 1'
#
loop_
_entity.id
_entity.type
_entity.pdbx_description
1 polymer ?
#
loop_
_entity_poly.entity_id
_entity_poly.type
_entity_poly.pdbx_seq_one_letter_code
_entity_poly.pdbx_strand_id
1 'polypeptide(L)'
;MASKETLIVDCDTGIDDALALLYLLRDSGVDTRAVTTVFGNVDAVTAADNTLRVLELAGRPDIPVAIGARSNWHGDAHLALYVRRLPGAGTGRRGRRGHRPRPGAARPLPTFAGSTGTSRPRTARTFAWCWRPTETSPSC
;
A
#
# COMPACT_ATOMS: atom_id res chain seq x y z
N MET A 1 -11.06 -32.79 -11.24
CA MET A 1 -10.80 -31.33 -11.24
C MET A 1 -9.34 -31.15 -10.88
N ALA A 2 -8.58 -30.36 -11.64
CA ALA A 2 -7.23 -29.98 -11.21
C ALA A 2 -7.35 -29.21 -9.89
N SER A 3 -6.51 -29.52 -8.91
CA SER A 3 -6.43 -28.76 -7.67
C SER A 3 -5.94 -27.35 -7.96
N LYS A 4 -6.59 -26.33 -7.38
CA LYS A 4 -6.10 -24.95 -7.46
C LYS A 4 -4.86 -24.76 -6.60
N GLU A 5 -3.89 -24.03 -7.12
CA GLU A 5 -2.74 -23.56 -6.36
C GLU A 5 -3.19 -22.43 -5.42
N THR A 6 -2.96 -22.61 -4.12
CA THR A 6 -3.38 -21.66 -3.10
C THR A 6 -2.26 -20.67 -2.83
N LEU A 7 -2.51 -19.37 -3.01
CA LEU A 7 -1.50 -18.33 -2.92
C LEU A 7 -1.83 -17.25 -1.88
N ILE A 8 -0.78 -16.78 -1.21
CA ILE A 8 -0.74 -15.48 -0.54
C ILE A 8 0.22 -14.62 -1.36
N VAL A 9 -0.22 -13.42 -1.74
CA VAL A 9 0.56 -12.51 -2.58
C VAL A 9 1.15 -11.41 -1.71
N ASP A 10 2.46 -11.19 -1.74
CA ASP A 10 3.12 -10.05 -1.10
C ASP A 10 3.56 -9.06 -2.17
N CYS A 11 3.11 -7.80 -2.13
CA CYS A 11 3.45 -6.81 -3.16
C CYS A 11 3.44 -5.35 -2.66
N ASP A 12 4.20 -4.50 -3.32
CA ASP A 12 4.30 -3.05 -3.08
C ASP A 12 3.46 -2.25 -4.08
N THR A 13 2.22 -2.73 -4.30
CA THR A 13 1.34 -2.46 -5.45
C THR A 13 1.68 -1.22 -6.29
N GLY A 14 2.61 -1.44 -7.21
CA GLY A 14 2.88 -0.63 -8.40
C GLY A 14 1.95 -0.97 -9.57
N ILE A 15 2.29 -0.47 -10.76
CA ILE A 15 1.48 -0.69 -11.97
C ILE A 15 1.55 -2.16 -12.42
N ASP A 16 2.75 -2.73 -12.37
CA ASP A 16 3.05 -4.11 -12.70
C ASP A 16 2.43 -5.09 -11.71
N ASP A 17 2.50 -4.82 -10.40
CA ASP A 17 1.83 -5.64 -9.37
C ASP A 17 0.31 -5.67 -9.55
N ALA A 18 -0.29 -4.52 -9.90
CA ALA A 18 -1.72 -4.45 -10.16
C ALA A 18 -2.13 -5.34 -11.34
N LEU A 19 -1.32 -5.37 -12.41
CA LEU A 19 -1.53 -6.24 -13.56
C LEU A 19 -1.33 -7.73 -13.19
N ALA A 20 -0.28 -8.04 -12.43
CA ALA A 20 -0.02 -9.40 -11.96
C ALA A 20 -1.16 -9.92 -11.07
N LEU A 21 -1.66 -9.09 -10.14
CA LEU A 21 -2.78 -9.44 -9.28
C LEU A 21 -4.06 -9.65 -10.10
N LEU A 22 -4.36 -8.79 -11.08
CA LEU A 22 -5.50 -9.00 -11.98
C LEU A 22 -5.39 -10.30 -12.79
N TYR A 23 -4.18 -10.64 -13.24
CA TYR A 23 -3.92 -11.91 -13.93
C TYR A 23 -4.20 -13.11 -13.01
N LEU A 24 -3.64 -13.11 -11.80
CA LEU A 24 -3.83 -14.19 -10.82
C LEU A 24 -5.31 -14.37 -10.45
N LEU A 25 -6.05 -13.27 -10.26
CA LEU A 25 -7.48 -13.32 -9.91
C LEU A 25 -8.36 -13.87 -11.02
N ARG A 26 -7.88 -13.86 -12.28
CA ARG A 26 -8.58 -14.42 -13.43
C ARG A 26 -8.17 -15.86 -13.73
N ASP A 27 -7.03 -16.32 -13.22
CA ASP A 27 -6.57 -17.68 -13.44
C ASP A 27 -7.42 -18.68 -12.62
N SER A 28 -8.15 -19.54 -13.33
CA SER A 28 -8.96 -20.60 -12.73
C SER A 28 -8.13 -21.65 -11.96
N GLY A 29 -6.83 -21.75 -12.24
CA GLY A 29 -5.89 -22.62 -11.54
C GLY A 29 -5.40 -22.04 -10.21
N VAL A 30 -5.71 -20.78 -9.91
CA VAL A 30 -5.22 -20.09 -8.72
C VAL A 30 -6.36 -19.79 -7.75
N ASP A 31 -6.05 -19.90 -6.45
CA ASP A 31 -6.89 -19.49 -5.34
C ASP A 31 -6.12 -18.52 -4.43
N THR A 32 -6.24 -17.22 -4.72
CA THR A 32 -5.66 -16.16 -3.91
C THR A 32 -6.45 -15.98 -2.61
N ARG A 33 -5.81 -16.27 -1.47
CA ARG A 33 -6.45 -16.24 -0.14
C ARG A 33 -6.25 -14.95 0.63
N ALA A 34 -5.14 -14.25 0.37
CA ALA A 34 -4.80 -13.00 1.03
C ALA A 34 -3.77 -12.23 0.19
N VAL A 35 -3.72 -10.92 0.42
CA VAL A 35 -2.62 -10.07 -0.07
C VAL A 35 -1.97 -9.37 1.12
N THR A 36 -0.64 -9.35 1.15
CA THR A 36 0.14 -8.53 2.07
C THR A 36 0.84 -7.43 1.29
N THR A 37 1.03 -6.27 1.90
CA THR A 37 1.71 -5.15 1.24
C THR A 37 2.95 -4.69 1.95
N VAL A 38 3.98 -4.35 1.17
CA VAL A 38 5.28 -3.90 1.68
C VAL A 38 5.68 -2.57 1.04
N PHE A 39 6.65 -1.88 1.64
CA PHE A 39 7.23 -0.68 1.04
C PHE A 39 8.12 -1.06 -0.17
N GLY A 40 8.14 -0.20 -1.19
CA GLY A 40 8.99 -0.36 -2.37
C GLY A 40 8.72 0.73 -3.41
N ASN A 41 7.89 0.44 -4.41
CA ASN A 41 7.38 1.39 -5.40
C ASN A 41 6.60 2.54 -4.73
N VAL A 42 5.78 2.18 -3.75
CA VAL A 42 5.06 3.11 -2.88
C VAL A 42 5.25 2.71 -1.42
N ASP A 43 4.82 3.54 -0.49
CA ASP A 43 4.78 3.13 0.91
C ASP A 43 3.71 2.04 1.11
N ALA A 44 3.92 1.16 2.10
CA ALA A 44 3.06 -0.02 2.31
C ALA A 44 1.57 0.30 2.52
N VAL A 45 1.24 1.50 3.03
CA VAL A 45 -0.15 1.94 3.23
C VAL A 45 -0.77 2.31 1.88
N THR A 46 -0.06 3.10 1.07
CA THR A 46 -0.48 3.38 -0.31
C THR A 46 -0.58 2.10 -1.15
N ALA A 47 0.34 1.14 -0.96
CA ALA A 47 0.25 -0.16 -1.62
C ALA A 47 -1.05 -0.87 -1.25
N ALA A 48 -1.42 -0.93 0.04
CA ALA A 48 -2.67 -1.55 0.47
C ALA A 48 -3.90 -0.87 -0.11
N ASP A 49 -3.93 0.46 -0.15
CA ASP A 49 -5.03 1.21 -0.76
C ASP A 49 -5.15 0.90 -2.27
N ASN A 50 -4.01 0.78 -2.97
CA ASN A 50 -3.99 0.38 -4.38
C ASN A 50 -4.47 -1.06 -4.56
N THR A 51 -3.99 -2.00 -3.73
CA THR A 51 -4.43 -3.40 -3.74
C THR A 51 -5.94 -3.52 -3.58
N LEU A 52 -6.52 -2.81 -2.59
CA LEU A 52 -7.95 -2.83 -2.32
C LEU A 52 -8.75 -2.36 -3.54
N ARG A 53 -8.32 -1.29 -4.22
CA ARG A 53 -8.96 -0.82 -5.46
C ARG A 53 -8.87 -1.85 -6.59
N VAL A 54 -7.74 -2.54 -6.72
CA VAL A 54 -7.58 -3.62 -7.72
C VAL A 54 -8.52 -4.78 -7.42
N LEU A 55 -8.63 -5.19 -6.14
CA LEU A 55 -9.54 -6.24 -5.70
C LEU A 55 -11.01 -5.87 -5.92
N GLU A 56 -11.40 -4.62 -5.64
CA GLU A 56 -12.72 -4.09 -5.95
C GLU A 56 -13.01 -4.15 -7.46
N LEU A 57 -12.09 -3.68 -8.30
CA LEU A 57 -12.21 -3.73 -9.76
C LEU A 57 -12.30 -5.17 -10.29
N ALA A 58 -11.62 -6.12 -9.65
CA ALA A 58 -11.67 -7.53 -9.99
C ALA A 58 -12.94 -8.24 -9.48
N GLY A 59 -13.78 -7.57 -8.69
CA GLY A 59 -14.97 -8.16 -8.08
C GLY A 59 -14.66 -9.13 -6.94
N ARG A 60 -13.50 -8.97 -6.28
CA ARG A 60 -13.02 -9.82 -5.18
C ARG A 60 -12.71 -9.04 -3.89
N PRO A 61 -13.64 -8.22 -3.37
CA PRO A 61 -13.44 -7.48 -2.12
C PRO A 61 -13.43 -8.38 -0.87
N ASP A 62 -13.69 -9.68 -1.04
CA ASP A 62 -13.63 -10.70 0.01
C ASP A 62 -12.20 -11.06 0.43
N ILE A 63 -11.21 -10.80 -0.42
CA ILE A 63 -9.81 -11.14 -0.15
C ILE A 63 -9.22 -10.12 0.84
N PRO A 64 -8.73 -10.57 2.02
CA PRO A 64 -8.14 -9.67 3.01
C PRO A 64 -6.81 -9.10 2.53
N VAL A 65 -6.57 -7.82 2.85
CA VAL A 65 -5.29 -7.13 2.64
C VAL A 65 -4.68 -6.76 4.00
N ALA A 66 -3.43 -7.15 4.23
CA ALA A 66 -2.70 -6.80 5.45
C ALA A 66 -1.47 -5.93 5.15
N ILE A 67 -1.32 -4.84 5.89
CA ILE A 67 -0.17 -3.93 5.75
C ILE A 67 1.03 -4.54 6.47
N GLY A 68 2.12 -4.76 5.74
CA GLY A 68 3.39 -5.29 6.20
C GLY A 68 4.42 -4.22 6.52
N ALA A 69 5.69 -4.51 6.22
CA ALA A 69 6.81 -3.67 6.62
C ALA A 69 6.80 -2.32 5.89
N ARG A 70 7.14 -1.25 6.62
CA ARG A 70 7.19 0.14 6.10
C ARG A 70 8.60 0.65 5.81
N SER A 71 9.60 -0.16 6.12
CA SER A 71 11.03 0.09 5.94
C SER A 71 11.73 -1.24 5.74
N ASN A 72 12.96 -1.19 5.22
CA ASN A 72 13.81 -2.35 5.09
C ASN A 72 14.20 -2.88 6.48
N TRP A 73 14.91 -4.01 6.52
CA TRP A 73 15.38 -4.62 7.76
C TRP A 73 16.33 -3.73 8.58
N HIS A 74 16.98 -2.74 7.95
CA HIS A 74 17.86 -1.77 8.59
C HIS A 74 17.13 -0.51 9.10
N GLY A 75 15.83 -0.37 8.81
CA GLY A 75 15.02 0.79 9.19
C GLY A 75 14.94 1.91 8.15
N ASP A 76 15.61 1.78 7.00
CA ASP A 76 15.59 2.76 5.91
C ASP A 76 14.46 2.47 4.91
N ALA A 77 13.93 3.52 4.26
CA ALA A 77 12.94 3.38 3.20
C ALA A 77 13.35 4.19 1.96
N HIS A 78 13.70 3.49 0.88
CA HIS A 78 13.97 4.09 -0.42
C HIS A 78 12.84 3.74 -1.38
N LEU A 79 12.04 4.75 -1.75
CA LEU A 79 10.90 4.56 -2.64
C LEU A 79 11.27 4.80 -4.10
N ALA A 80 10.76 3.98 -5.02
CA ALA A 80 10.99 4.13 -6.46
C ALA A 80 10.11 5.23 -7.10
N LEU A 81 10.15 6.44 -6.52
CA LEU A 81 9.29 7.56 -6.91
C LEU A 81 9.50 8.02 -8.37
N TYR A 82 10.62 7.68 -9.01
CA TYR A 82 10.90 8.08 -10.40
C TYR A 82 10.01 7.35 -11.42
N VAL A 83 9.60 6.12 -11.14
CA VAL A 83 8.70 5.34 -12.03
C VAL A 83 7.27 5.91 -11.97
N ARG A 84 6.92 6.61 -10.89
CA ARG A 84 5.65 7.31 -10.73
C ARG A 84 5.78 8.77 -11.20
N ARG A 85 5.06 9.16 -12.24
CA ARG A 85 4.95 10.59 -12.59
C ARG A 85 4.26 11.34 -11.45
N LEU A 86 5.00 12.21 -10.77
CA LEU A 86 4.43 13.12 -9.78
C LEU A 86 3.54 14.15 -10.49
N PRO A 87 2.34 14.46 -9.97
CA PRO A 87 1.63 15.66 -10.37
C PRO A 87 2.50 16.87 -10.03
N GLY A 88 2.93 17.63 -11.05
CA GLY A 88 3.73 18.85 -10.88
C GLY A 88 5.24 18.72 -11.12
N ALA A 89 5.75 17.57 -11.56
CA ALA A 89 7.14 17.46 -12.04
C ALA A 89 7.33 18.11 -13.43
N GLY A 90 7.10 19.42 -13.50
CA GLY A 90 7.62 20.26 -14.57
C GLY A 90 9.12 20.43 -14.39
N THR A 91 9.89 20.23 -15.46
CA THR A 91 11.33 20.44 -15.51
C THR A 91 11.64 21.91 -15.23
N GLY A 92 12.16 22.20 -14.04
CA GLY A 92 12.39 23.57 -13.59
C GLY A 92 13.63 23.71 -12.73
N ARG A 93 14.79 23.23 -13.17
CA ARG A 93 16.07 23.70 -12.65
C ARG A 93 16.30 25.14 -13.15
N ARG A 94 15.70 26.13 -12.47
CA ARG A 94 16.20 27.50 -12.47
C ARG A 94 16.69 27.83 -11.08
N GLY A 95 17.98 28.10 -10.97
CA GLY A 95 18.68 28.38 -9.72
C GLY A 95 17.99 29.49 -8.94
N ARG A 96 17.68 29.22 -7.67
CA ARG A 96 17.28 30.25 -6.72
C ARG A 96 18.53 30.95 -6.23
N ARG A 97 18.89 32.06 -6.88
CA ARG A 97 19.67 33.12 -6.22
C ARG A 97 18.83 33.66 -5.06
N GLY A 98 19.49 33.86 -3.91
CA GLY A 98 18.87 34.15 -2.64
C GLY A 98 17.95 35.38 -2.67
N HIS A 99 16.75 35.20 -2.15
CA HIS A 99 15.91 36.29 -1.66
C HIS A 99 15.61 35.99 -0.19
N ARG A 100 16.16 36.82 0.71
CA ARG A 100 15.73 36.85 2.11
C ARG A 100 14.26 37.30 2.16
N PRO A 101 13.37 36.59 2.88
CA PRO A 101 12.00 37.07 3.07
C PRO A 101 11.99 38.27 4.04
N ARG A 102 11.20 39.30 3.71
CA ARG A 102 10.89 40.43 4.60
C ARG A 102 9.87 39.96 5.67
N PRO A 103 9.92 40.49 6.90
CA PRO A 103 8.96 40.14 7.94
C PRO A 103 7.65 40.91 7.73
N GLY A 104 6.52 40.21 7.68
CA GLY A 104 5.21 40.84 7.54
C GLY A 104 4.02 39.88 7.65
N ALA A 105 3.34 39.96 8.81
CA ALA A 105 1.98 39.53 9.14
C ALA A 105 1.59 38.05 8.93
N ALA A 106 1.68 37.27 10.01
CA ALA A 106 0.97 36.00 10.15
C ALA A 106 -0.55 36.24 10.21
N ARG A 107 -1.31 35.63 9.29
CA ARG A 107 -2.76 35.43 9.46
C ARG A 107 -2.98 34.09 10.19
N PRO A 108 -3.73 34.04 11.30
CA PRO A 108 -4.04 32.78 11.95
C PRO A 108 -5.00 31.95 11.08
N LEU A 109 -4.74 30.63 11.01
CA LEU A 109 -5.63 29.63 10.43
C LEU A 109 -6.84 29.43 11.36
N PRO A 110 -8.04 29.14 10.83
CA PRO A 110 -9.22 28.91 11.65
C PRO A 110 -9.07 27.63 12.48
N THR A 111 -9.22 27.76 13.79
CA THR A 111 -9.36 26.65 14.74
C THR A 111 -10.72 26.00 14.55
N PHE A 112 -10.74 24.71 14.19
CA PHE A 112 -11.97 23.93 14.16
C PHE A 112 -12.32 23.50 15.59
N ALA A 113 -13.30 24.18 16.19
CA ALA A 113 -13.90 23.77 17.46
C ALA A 113 -14.73 22.49 17.24
N GLY A 114 -14.57 21.53 18.14
CA GLY A 114 -15.24 20.24 18.07
C GLY A 114 -16.76 20.37 18.16
N SER A 115 -17.45 19.60 17.31
CA SER A 115 -18.81 19.15 17.58
C SER A 115 -18.78 17.62 17.71
N THR A 116 -19.22 17.17 18.88
CA THR A 116 -19.51 15.78 19.20
C THR A 116 -20.61 15.26 18.26
N GLY A 117 -20.24 14.36 17.36
CA GLY A 117 -21.17 13.76 16.39
C GLY A 117 -20.64 12.42 15.90
N THR A 118 -21.39 11.37 16.22
CA THR A 118 -21.14 9.96 15.93
C THR A 118 -20.87 9.65 14.45
N SER A 119 -19.69 9.12 14.14
CA SER A 119 -19.49 7.97 13.24
C SER A 119 -18.03 7.50 13.32
N ARG A 120 -17.81 6.27 13.77
CA ARG A 120 -16.49 5.63 13.73
C ARG A 120 -16.08 5.50 12.25
N PRO A 121 -14.90 5.97 11.82
CA PRO A 121 -14.32 5.45 10.59
C PRO A 121 -14.08 3.95 10.80
N ARG A 122 -14.50 3.12 9.84
CA ARG A 122 -14.13 1.70 9.77
C ARG A 122 -12.61 1.62 9.64
N THR A 123 -11.93 1.61 10.78
CA THR A 123 -10.49 1.37 10.86
C THR A 123 -10.20 0.03 10.21
N ALA A 124 -9.34 0.05 9.20
CA ALA A 124 -8.69 -1.14 8.67
C ALA A 124 -8.24 -2.01 9.84
N ARG A 125 -8.82 -3.21 9.96
CA ARG A 125 -8.34 -4.18 10.93
C ARG A 125 -7.01 -4.68 10.39
N THR A 126 -5.93 -4.09 10.86
CA THR A 126 -4.59 -4.66 10.69
C THR A 126 -4.58 -6.00 11.42
N PHE A 127 -4.80 -7.09 10.69
CA PHE A 127 -4.56 -8.42 11.21
C PHE A 127 -3.04 -8.64 11.20
N ALA A 128 -2.44 -8.65 12.39
CA ALA A 128 -1.06 -9.09 12.56
C ALA A 128 -1.01 -10.60 12.29
N TRP A 129 -0.60 -10.99 11.09
CA TRP A 129 -0.36 -12.38 10.75
C TRP A 129 1.05 -12.76 11.23
N CYS A 130 1.13 -13.50 12.33
CA CYS A 130 2.37 -14.11 12.79
C CYS A 130 2.50 -15.45 12.05
N TRP A 131 3.36 -15.49 11.04
CA TRP A 131 3.73 -16.71 10.34
C TRP A 131 4.29 -17.74 11.34
N ARG A 132 3.58 -18.87 11.53
CA ARG A 132 4.14 -20.06 12.17
C ARG A 132 4.50 -21.06 11.07
N PRO A 133 5.76 -21.49 10.94
CA PRO A 133 6.12 -22.56 10.03
C PRO A 133 5.40 -23.84 10.46
N THR A 134 4.76 -24.53 9.52
CA THR A 134 4.24 -25.88 9.74
C THR A 134 5.41 -26.84 9.79
N GLU A 135 5.70 -27.40 10.97
CA GLU A 135 6.55 -28.58 11.10
C GLU A 135 5.82 -29.76 10.46
N THR A 136 6.23 -30.16 9.26
CA THR A 136 5.92 -31.49 8.73
C THR A 136 7.03 -32.44 9.14
N SER A 137 6.82 -33.17 10.25
CA SER A 137 7.60 -34.36 10.58
C SER A 137 7.24 -35.50 9.61
N PRO A 138 8.21 -36.22 9.03
CA PRO A 138 7.97 -37.52 8.43
C PRO A 138 8.15 -38.60 9.51
N SER A 139 7.06 -39.27 9.89
CA SER A 139 7.14 -40.52 10.66
C SER A 139 7.30 -41.71 9.73
N CYS A 140 8.19 -42.63 10.13
CA CYS A 140 8.48 -43.94 9.55
C CYS A 140 7.26 -44.84 9.31
#